data_AF-A0A661Z9I6-F1
#
_entry.id   AF-A0A661Z9I6-F1
#
_cell.length_a   1.000
_cell.length_b   1.000
_cell.length_c   1.000
_cell.angle_alpha   90.00
_cell.angle_beta   90.00
_cell.angle_gamma   90.00
#
_symmetry.space_group_name_H-M   'P 1'
#
loop_
_entity.id
_entity.type
_entity.pdbx_description
1 polymer ?
#
loop_
_entity_poly.entity_id
_entity_poly.type
_entity_poly.pdbx_seq_one_letter_code
_entity_poly.pdbx_strand_id
1 'polypeptide(L)'
;MERLAKAIVKFKWLIIAVVLGLTGFFGYQLKNITINSDIISSLPDDDPAAKLYKNIGTKFGGNDMGMIALETDNIFTAEVLEHVKQITDSLKITEGVSTVTSITDVLDIKSDEFGIEIGKLVDEYDLPKTQSQLDSLKDYVFSKEMYKGSIVSEDGTATLVIFTMLDGTDKEALAKDIRKKVEALNLPEKLYFGGLPMMMNEISDLILSDIIWLIPAVFLLIAFILFLSFKTARGVILPLLTAGIAVIWTIGLMVLTGYELTMISNQI
;
A
#
# COMPACT_ATOMS: atom_id res chain seq x y z
N MET A 1 50.89 0.94 1.59
CA MET A 1 50.32 1.57 0.37
C MET A 1 51.08 1.17 -0.90
N GLU A 2 52.39 1.43 -1.04
CA GLU A 2 53.11 1.12 -2.29
C GLU A 2 53.13 -0.36 -2.72
N ARG A 3 53.30 -1.28 -1.77
CA ARG A 3 53.28 -2.73 -2.06
C ARG A 3 51.92 -3.19 -2.61
N LEU A 4 50.83 -2.62 -2.09
CA LEU A 4 49.46 -2.90 -2.53
C LEU A 4 49.23 -2.35 -3.95
N ALA A 5 49.64 -1.11 -4.22
CA ALA A 5 49.53 -0.49 -5.54
C ALA A 5 50.33 -1.27 -6.61
N LYS A 6 51.56 -1.68 -6.30
CA LYS A 6 52.40 -2.51 -7.20
C LYS A 6 51.75 -3.88 -7.48
N ALA A 7 51.11 -4.48 -6.48
CA ALA A 7 50.36 -5.73 -6.66
C ALA A 7 49.12 -5.54 -7.56
N ILE A 8 48.36 -4.45 -7.37
CA ILE A 8 47.19 -4.14 -8.20
C ILE A 8 47.58 -3.97 -9.67
N VAL A 9 48.65 -3.24 -9.96
CA VAL A 9 49.13 -3.04 -11.34
C VAL A 9 49.64 -4.34 -11.96
N LYS A 10 50.32 -5.19 -11.17
CA LYS A 10 50.83 -6.49 -11.63
C LYS A 10 49.71 -7.45 -12.01
N PHE A 11 48.60 -7.46 -11.27
CA PHE A 11 47.46 -8.36 -11.48
C PHE A 11 46.23 -7.67 -12.08
N LYS A 12 46.42 -6.55 -12.79
CA LYS A 12 45.33 -5.69 -13.28
C LYS A 12 44.21 -6.42 -14.02
N TRP A 13 44.53 -7.38 -14.89
CA TRP A 13 43.54 -8.15 -15.65
C TRP A 13 42.76 -9.12 -14.76
N LEU A 14 43.44 -9.75 -13.79
CA LEU A 14 42.79 -10.62 -12.81
C LEU A 14 41.82 -9.82 -11.96
N ILE A 15 42.24 -8.65 -11.46
CA ILE A 15 41.41 -7.78 -10.62
C ILE A 15 40.19 -7.28 -11.41
N ILE A 16 40.38 -6.83 -12.65
CA ILE A 16 39.26 -6.42 -13.51
C ILE A 16 38.28 -7.58 -13.72
N ALA A 17 38.78 -8.78 -14.01
CA ALA A 17 37.95 -9.96 -14.19
C ALA A 17 37.17 -10.31 -12.91
N VAL A 18 37.80 -10.25 -11.73
CA VAL A 18 37.13 -10.48 -10.45
C VAL A 18 36.06 -9.42 -10.18
N VAL A 19 36.38 -8.14 -10.37
CA VAL A 19 35.42 -7.05 -10.18
C VAL A 19 34.24 -7.19 -11.12
N LEU A 20 34.46 -7.48 -12.40
CA LEU A 20 33.37 -7.72 -13.36
C LEU A 20 32.54 -8.96 -12.98
N GLY A 21 33.19 -10.03 -12.53
CA GLY A 21 32.50 -11.23 -12.05
C GLY A 21 31.61 -10.96 -10.83
N LEU A 22 32.14 -10.24 -9.83
CA LEU A 22 31.38 -9.84 -8.64
C LEU A 22 30.25 -8.87 -8.98
N THR A 23 30.49 -7.87 -9.84
CA THR A 23 29.44 -6.96 -10.31
C THR A 23 28.36 -7.70 -11.07
N GLY A 24 28.71 -8.69 -11.90
CA GLY A 24 27.73 -9.55 -12.58
C GLY A 24 26.92 -10.39 -11.59
N PHE A 25 27.57 -10.96 -10.57
CA PHE A 25 26.91 -11.74 -9.51
C PHE A 25 25.95 -10.89 -8.68
N PHE A 26 26.41 -9.76 -8.13
CA PHE A 26 25.55 -8.84 -7.37
C PHE A 26 24.47 -8.22 -8.25
N GLY A 27 24.78 -7.90 -9.50
CA GLY A 27 23.82 -7.43 -10.50
C GLY A 27 22.72 -8.46 -10.79
N TYR A 28 23.06 -9.75 -10.78
CA TYR A 28 22.06 -10.82 -10.91
C TYR A 28 21.14 -10.88 -9.68
N GLN A 29 21.69 -10.66 -8.48
CA GLN A 29 20.91 -10.67 -7.24
C GLN A 29 19.89 -9.52 -7.17
N LEU A 30 20.10 -8.42 -7.90
CA LEU A 30 19.13 -7.29 -7.96
C LEU A 30 17.74 -7.72 -8.43
N LYS A 31 17.60 -8.85 -9.13
CA LYS A 31 16.28 -9.39 -9.53
C LYS A 31 15.42 -9.85 -8.35
N ASN A 32 16.04 -10.12 -7.19
CA ASN A 32 15.38 -10.57 -5.98
C ASN A 32 15.16 -9.43 -4.98
N ILE A 33 15.28 -8.17 -5.41
CA ILE A 33 14.94 -7.03 -4.54
C ILE A 33 13.46 -7.11 -4.20
N THR A 34 13.16 -7.17 -2.92
CA THR A 34 11.82 -6.95 -2.37
C THR A 34 11.75 -5.53 -1.82
N ILE A 35 10.60 -4.90 -2.04
CA ILE A 35 10.29 -3.59 -1.47
C ILE A 35 9.36 -3.84 -0.30
N ASN A 36 9.69 -3.22 0.83
CA ASN A 36 8.87 -3.27 2.02
C ASN A 36 8.38 -1.87 2.35
N SER A 37 7.09 -1.65 2.10
CA SER A 37 6.41 -0.40 2.39
C SER A 37 5.84 -0.35 3.81
N ASP A 38 5.81 -1.47 4.55
CA ASP A 38 5.27 -1.54 5.91
C ASP A 38 6.09 -0.71 6.89
N ILE A 39 5.49 0.41 7.30
CA ILE A 39 6.06 1.37 8.24
C ILE A 39 6.29 0.72 9.62
N ILE A 40 5.42 -0.18 10.05
CA ILE A 40 5.54 -0.83 11.37
C ILE A 40 6.77 -1.75 11.39
N SER A 41 7.07 -2.40 10.27
CA SER A 41 8.26 -3.25 10.12
C SER A 41 9.58 -2.46 10.15
N SER A 42 9.53 -1.14 9.92
CA SER A 42 10.69 -0.26 10.01
C SER A 42 11.02 0.17 11.45
N LEU A 43 10.14 -0.14 12.41
CA LEU A 43 10.39 0.14 13.83
C LEU A 43 11.29 -0.92 14.46
N PRO A 44 12.03 -0.59 15.55
CA PRO A 44 12.82 -1.57 16.28
C PRO A 44 11.98 -2.75 16.78
N ASP A 45 12.52 -3.97 16.66
CA ASP A 45 11.84 -5.21 17.09
C ASP A 45 11.48 -5.22 18.58
N ASP A 46 12.18 -4.43 19.39
CA ASP A 46 11.97 -4.33 20.83
C ASP A 46 10.96 -3.26 21.26
N ASP A 47 10.43 -2.47 20.31
CA ASP A 47 9.48 -1.40 20.59
C ASP A 47 8.18 -1.95 21.22
N PRO A 48 7.77 -1.43 22.40
CA PRO A 48 6.61 -1.95 23.12
C PRO A 48 5.28 -1.67 22.40
N ALA A 49 5.18 -0.57 21.63
CA ALA A 49 3.99 -0.23 20.89
C ALA A 49 3.84 -1.12 19.64
N ALA A 50 4.93 -1.37 18.91
CA ALA A 50 4.94 -2.30 17.76
C ALA A 50 4.55 -3.72 18.17
N LYS A 51 5.08 -4.22 19.31
CA LYS A 51 4.69 -5.53 19.86
C LYS A 51 3.22 -5.59 20.25
N LEU A 52 2.71 -4.53 20.90
CA LEU A 52 1.30 -4.47 21.29
C LEU A 52 0.40 -4.48 20.04
N TYR A 53 0.73 -3.68 19.03
CA TYR A 53 0.01 -3.65 17.76
C TYR A 53 -0.06 -5.05 17.12
N LYS A 54 1.09 -5.73 16.97
CA LYS A 54 1.15 -7.08 16.39
C LYS A 54 0.31 -8.09 17.19
N ASN A 55 0.38 -8.04 18.52
CA ASN A 55 -0.41 -8.92 19.38
C ASN A 55 -1.93 -8.70 19.26
N ILE A 56 -2.38 -7.46 19.07
CA ILE A 56 -3.80 -7.15 18.82
C ILE A 56 -4.22 -7.79 17.49
N GLY A 57 -3.43 -7.61 16.42
CA GLY A 57 -3.72 -8.19 15.11
C GLY A 57 -3.88 -9.70 15.16
N THR A 58 -2.92 -10.40 15.79
CA THR A 58 -2.97 -11.88 15.87
C THR A 58 -4.14 -12.40 16.71
N LYS A 59 -4.56 -11.67 17.75
CA LYS A 59 -5.66 -12.11 18.64
C LYS A 59 -7.05 -11.78 18.09
N PHE A 60 -7.19 -10.68 17.35
CA PHE A 60 -8.48 -10.17 16.90
C PHE A 60 -8.72 -10.36 15.38
N GLY A 61 -7.81 -11.04 14.68
CA GLY A 61 -8.03 -11.48 13.29
C GLY A 61 -7.64 -10.45 12.23
N GLY A 62 -6.60 -9.66 12.51
CA GLY A 62 -6.03 -8.66 11.61
C GLY A 62 -6.20 -7.23 12.11
N ASN A 63 -5.16 -6.41 11.97
CA ASN A 63 -5.20 -4.96 12.21
C ASN A 63 -5.34 -4.15 10.91
N ASP A 64 -5.29 -4.84 9.76
CA ASP A 64 -5.13 -4.21 8.47
C ASP A 64 -6.51 -4.02 7.86
N MET A 65 -7.05 -2.85 8.15
CA MET A 65 -8.36 -2.42 7.67
C MET A 65 -8.16 -1.56 6.41
N GLY A 66 -8.86 -1.94 5.35
CA GLY A 66 -9.10 -1.07 4.21
C GLY A 66 -10.44 -0.37 4.35
N MET A 67 -10.56 0.82 3.77
CA MET A 67 -11.83 1.53 3.67
C MET A 67 -11.99 2.13 2.29
N ILE A 68 -13.23 2.18 1.82
CA ILE A 68 -13.64 2.85 0.60
C ILE A 68 -14.72 3.85 1.00
N ALA A 69 -14.45 5.14 0.82
CA ALA A 69 -15.46 6.17 1.00
C ALA A 69 -16.11 6.48 -0.35
N LEU A 70 -17.44 6.46 -0.38
CA LEU A 70 -18.24 6.88 -1.51
C LEU A 70 -18.87 8.23 -1.17
N GLU A 71 -18.58 9.27 -1.96
CA GLU A 71 -19.09 10.64 -1.81
C GLU A 71 -20.03 11.00 -2.96
N THR A 72 -21.19 11.56 -2.62
CA THR A 72 -22.27 11.99 -3.50
C THR A 72 -23.09 13.11 -2.85
N ASP A 73 -24.07 13.68 -3.54
CA ASP A 73 -24.93 14.72 -2.95
C ASP A 73 -25.91 14.16 -1.90
N ASN A 74 -26.34 12.89 -2.04
CA ASN A 74 -27.20 12.22 -1.09
C ASN A 74 -27.06 10.69 -1.18
N ILE A 75 -26.59 10.05 -0.11
CA ILE A 75 -26.44 8.58 -0.07
C ILE A 75 -27.76 7.83 0.10
N PHE A 76 -28.83 8.49 0.56
CA PHE A 76 -30.16 7.89 0.74
C PHE A 76 -30.96 7.93 -0.56
N THR A 77 -30.42 7.31 -1.60
CA THR A 77 -31.11 7.06 -2.88
C THR A 77 -31.00 5.60 -3.25
N ALA A 78 -31.99 5.06 -3.97
CA ALA A 78 -31.99 3.65 -4.36
C ALA A 78 -30.78 3.29 -5.23
N GLU A 79 -30.34 4.21 -6.09
CA GLU A 79 -29.18 4.03 -6.96
C GLU A 79 -27.86 3.97 -6.15
N VAL A 80 -27.64 4.91 -5.23
CA VAL A 80 -26.42 4.90 -4.40
C VAL A 80 -26.37 3.68 -3.48
N LEU A 81 -27.50 3.28 -2.89
CA LEU A 81 -27.55 2.06 -2.06
C LEU A 81 -27.22 0.79 -2.86
N GLU A 82 -27.67 0.72 -4.12
CA GLU A 82 -27.30 -0.35 -5.05
C GLU A 82 -25.80 -0.32 -5.37
N HIS A 83 -25.21 0.85 -5.62
CA HIS A 83 -23.77 0.99 -5.84
C HIS A 83 -22.95 0.56 -4.62
N VAL A 84 -23.37 0.95 -3.41
CA VAL A 84 -22.72 0.50 -2.16
C VAL A 84 -22.85 -1.01 -1.98
N LYS A 85 -24.00 -1.60 -2.33
CA LYS A 85 -24.19 -3.05 -2.36
C LYS A 85 -23.23 -3.72 -3.35
N GLN A 86 -23.09 -3.20 -4.57
CA GLN A 86 -22.17 -3.74 -5.57
C GLN A 86 -20.71 -3.73 -5.09
N ILE A 87 -20.26 -2.63 -4.48
CA ILE A 87 -18.94 -2.56 -3.84
C ILE A 87 -18.84 -3.63 -2.75
N THR A 88 -19.80 -3.65 -1.83
CA THR A 88 -19.83 -4.58 -0.69
C THR A 88 -19.75 -6.05 -1.13
N ASP A 89 -20.57 -6.45 -2.11
CA ASP A 89 -20.61 -7.82 -2.61
C ASP A 89 -19.33 -8.18 -3.36
N SER A 90 -18.75 -7.24 -4.12
CA SER A 90 -17.47 -7.47 -4.80
C SER A 90 -16.32 -7.74 -3.83
N LEU A 91 -16.34 -7.10 -2.65
CA LEU A 91 -15.36 -7.32 -1.59
C LEU A 91 -15.59 -8.66 -0.89
N LYS A 92 -16.84 -9.01 -0.58
CA LYS A 92 -17.19 -10.28 0.10
C LYS A 92 -16.74 -11.52 -0.67
N ILE A 93 -16.79 -11.49 -2.00
CA ILE A 93 -16.39 -12.61 -2.85
C ILE A 93 -14.88 -12.63 -3.15
N THR A 94 -14.13 -11.62 -2.70
CA THR A 94 -12.70 -11.52 -2.98
C THR A 94 -11.91 -12.37 -1.99
N GLU A 95 -11.13 -13.32 -2.52
CA GLU A 95 -10.24 -14.15 -1.71
C GLU A 95 -9.22 -13.30 -0.95
N GLY A 96 -9.06 -13.57 0.35
CA GLY A 96 -8.20 -12.78 1.24
C GLY A 96 -8.93 -11.68 2.02
N VAL A 97 -10.17 -11.33 1.66
CA VAL A 97 -11.04 -10.47 2.49
C VAL A 97 -11.72 -11.33 3.56
N SER A 98 -11.65 -10.88 4.82
CA SER A 98 -12.20 -11.58 5.98
C SER A 98 -13.62 -11.09 6.31
N THR A 99 -13.78 -9.77 6.50
CA THR A 99 -15.07 -9.15 6.78
C THR A 99 -15.26 -7.88 5.97
N VAL A 100 -16.52 -7.54 5.72
CA VAL A 100 -16.93 -6.28 5.09
C VAL A 100 -18.04 -5.68 5.95
N THR A 101 -17.99 -4.37 6.16
CA THR A 101 -18.99 -3.59 6.90
C THR A 101 -19.35 -2.36 6.09
N SER A 102 -20.63 -2.20 5.78
CA SER A 102 -21.17 -1.06 5.03
C SER A 102 -22.60 -0.79 5.47
N ILE A 103 -23.24 0.28 4.96
CA ILE A 103 -24.67 0.52 5.21
C ILE A 103 -25.57 -0.65 4.77
N THR A 104 -25.12 -1.46 3.81
CA THR A 104 -25.84 -2.64 3.27
C THR A 104 -25.42 -3.98 3.88
N ASP A 105 -24.47 -3.99 4.82
CA ASP A 105 -24.02 -5.22 5.49
C ASP A 105 -23.75 -5.09 6.99
N VAL A 106 -23.95 -3.90 7.56
CA VAL A 106 -23.79 -3.69 9.00
C VAL A 106 -24.92 -4.37 9.77
N LEU A 107 -24.55 -5.04 10.86
CA LEU A 107 -25.49 -5.61 11.81
C LEU A 107 -26.25 -4.49 12.54
N ASP A 108 -27.56 -4.57 12.52
CA ASP A 108 -28.47 -3.73 13.28
C ASP A 108 -29.18 -4.53 14.36
N ILE A 109 -29.22 -3.96 15.56
CA ILE A 109 -29.90 -4.54 16.71
C ILE A 109 -31.07 -3.62 17.04
N LYS A 110 -32.27 -4.19 16.97
CA LYS A 110 -33.53 -3.56 17.34
C LYS A 110 -34.06 -4.25 18.58
N SER A 111 -34.59 -3.46 19.50
CA SER A 111 -35.36 -4.00 20.62
C SER A 111 -36.81 -3.63 20.38
N ASP A 112 -37.69 -4.64 20.41
CA ASP A 112 -39.14 -4.46 20.32
C ASP A 112 -39.82 -4.97 21.61
N GLU A 113 -41.15 -4.92 21.67
CA GLU A 113 -41.92 -5.41 22.82
C GLU A 113 -41.82 -6.93 23.03
N PHE A 114 -41.35 -7.68 22.03
CA PHE A 114 -41.28 -9.14 22.03
C PHE A 114 -39.86 -9.69 22.19
N GLY A 115 -38.82 -8.84 22.14
CA GLY A 115 -37.43 -9.22 22.36
C GLY A 115 -36.42 -8.34 21.64
N ILE A 116 -35.34 -9.00 21.18
CA ILE A 116 -34.23 -8.38 20.44
C ILE A 116 -34.22 -9.02 19.05
N GLU A 117 -34.34 -8.19 18.03
CA GLU A 117 -34.16 -8.58 16.63
C GLU A 117 -32.75 -8.16 16.19
N ILE A 118 -32.00 -9.13 15.64
CA ILE A 118 -30.66 -8.90 15.08
C ILE A 118 -30.74 -9.19 13.58
N GLY A 119 -30.46 -8.17 12.76
CA GLY A 119 -30.53 -8.26 11.31
C GLY A 119 -29.52 -7.33 10.65
N LYS A 120 -29.63 -7.13 9.34
CA LYS A 120 -28.89 -6.07 8.64
C LYS A 120 -29.65 -4.75 8.72
N LEU A 121 -28.93 -3.64 8.75
CA LEU A 121 -29.54 -2.29 8.71
C LEU A 121 -30.38 -2.10 7.44
N VAL A 122 -29.83 -2.52 6.31
CA VAL A 122 -30.52 -2.57 5.02
C VAL A 122 -30.48 -4.03 4.54
N ASP A 123 -31.64 -4.58 4.18
CA ASP A 123 -31.71 -5.93 3.61
C ASP A 123 -31.05 -5.93 2.22
N GLU A 124 -30.08 -6.82 2.03
CA GLU A 124 -29.34 -6.94 0.77
C GLU A 124 -30.20 -7.48 -0.38
N TYR A 125 -31.36 -8.10 -0.09
CA TYR A 125 -32.31 -8.62 -1.08
C TYR A 125 -33.53 -7.71 -1.28
N ASP A 126 -33.78 -6.75 -0.37
CA ASP A 126 -34.88 -5.79 -0.45
C ASP A 126 -34.42 -4.37 -0.12
N LEU A 127 -33.62 -3.79 -1.03
CA LEU A 127 -33.18 -2.41 -0.92
C LEU A 127 -34.38 -1.43 -0.94
N PRO A 128 -34.35 -0.34 -0.16
CA PRO A 128 -35.35 0.73 -0.21
C PRO A 128 -35.49 1.34 -1.62
N LYS A 129 -36.72 1.33 -2.16
CA LYS A 129 -37.00 1.85 -3.52
C LYS A 129 -37.85 3.10 -3.52
N THR A 130 -38.67 3.29 -2.49
CA THR A 130 -39.58 4.43 -2.40
C THR A 130 -38.98 5.54 -1.56
N GLN A 131 -39.33 6.80 -1.87
CA GLN A 131 -38.86 7.96 -1.10
C GLN A 131 -39.18 7.82 0.39
N SER A 132 -40.38 7.34 0.73
CA SER A 132 -40.79 7.13 2.13
C SER A 132 -39.91 6.10 2.86
N GLN A 133 -39.46 5.04 2.19
CA GLN A 133 -38.54 4.05 2.78
C GLN A 133 -37.15 4.66 2.96
N LEU A 134 -36.67 5.43 1.98
CA LEU A 134 -35.38 6.11 2.03
C LEU A 134 -35.33 7.17 3.14
N ASP A 135 -36.40 7.96 3.29
CA ASP A 135 -36.54 8.96 4.36
C ASP A 135 -36.57 8.29 5.73
N SER A 136 -37.29 7.16 5.86
CA SER A 136 -37.33 6.39 7.10
C SER A 136 -35.95 5.80 7.46
N LEU A 137 -35.23 5.29 6.46
CA LEU A 137 -33.85 4.81 6.63
C LEU A 137 -32.94 5.95 7.08
N LYS A 138 -33.05 7.13 6.45
CA LYS A 138 -32.29 8.32 6.78
C LYS A 138 -32.48 8.74 8.23
N ASP A 139 -33.73 8.88 8.67
CA ASP A 139 -34.06 9.25 10.04
C ASP A 139 -33.52 8.21 11.04
N TYR A 140 -33.66 6.92 10.71
CA TYR A 140 -33.16 5.85 11.56
C TYR A 140 -31.63 5.86 11.67
N VAL A 141 -30.91 6.01 10.55
CA VAL A 141 -29.44 6.12 10.53
C VAL A 141 -28.96 7.31 11.35
N PHE A 142 -29.60 8.47 11.21
CA PHE A 142 -29.22 9.66 11.96
C PHE A 142 -29.60 9.62 13.45
N SER A 143 -30.55 8.77 13.82
CA SER A 143 -30.94 8.56 15.21
C SER A 143 -29.89 7.81 16.05
N LYS A 144 -28.98 7.05 15.41
CA LYS A 144 -27.97 6.24 16.10
C LYS A 144 -26.54 6.69 15.78
N GLU A 145 -25.77 6.98 16.81
CA GLU A 145 -24.35 7.37 16.68
C GLU A 145 -23.45 6.26 16.10
N MET A 146 -23.87 5.00 16.20
CA MET A 146 -23.11 3.89 15.60
C MET A 146 -23.11 3.92 14.06
N TYR A 147 -24.06 4.64 13.45
CA TYR A 147 -24.14 4.79 11.99
C TYR A 147 -23.70 6.20 11.56
N LYS A 148 -24.29 7.23 12.18
CA LYS A 148 -23.94 8.63 11.92
C LYS A 148 -22.52 8.94 12.40
N GLY A 149 -21.67 9.43 11.51
CA GLY A 149 -20.27 9.74 11.77
C GLY A 149 -19.34 8.52 11.71
N SER A 150 -19.88 7.30 11.66
CA SER A 150 -19.10 6.05 11.66
C SER A 150 -19.15 5.29 10.33
N ILE A 151 -20.35 5.17 9.74
CA ILE A 151 -20.59 4.51 8.44
C ILE A 151 -21.16 5.49 7.42
N VAL A 152 -21.92 6.49 7.88
CA VAL A 152 -22.49 7.55 7.05
C VAL A 152 -22.04 8.89 7.60
N SER A 153 -21.69 9.84 6.74
CA SER A 153 -21.30 11.20 7.16
C SER A 153 -22.46 11.93 7.86
N GLU A 154 -22.15 12.92 8.68
CA GLU A 154 -23.15 13.67 9.45
C GLU A 154 -24.17 14.42 8.57
N ASP A 155 -23.77 14.78 7.36
CA ASP A 155 -24.59 15.46 6.36
C ASP A 155 -25.27 14.49 5.36
N GLY A 156 -24.95 13.20 5.41
CA GLY A 156 -25.51 12.18 4.51
C GLY A 156 -24.98 12.23 3.07
N THR A 157 -23.85 12.90 2.84
CA THR A 157 -23.19 13.01 1.52
C THR A 157 -22.16 11.91 1.29
N ALA A 158 -21.72 11.19 2.32
CA ALA A 158 -20.74 10.12 2.17
C ALA A 158 -21.07 8.88 3.01
N THR A 159 -20.57 7.73 2.55
CA THR A 159 -20.63 6.47 3.30
C THR A 159 -19.35 5.65 3.15
N LEU A 160 -19.01 4.89 4.19
CA LEU A 160 -17.84 4.02 4.23
C LEU A 160 -18.22 2.55 3.99
N VAL A 161 -17.43 1.89 3.16
CA VAL A 161 -17.32 0.43 3.07
C VAL A 161 -15.98 0.03 3.66
N ILE A 162 -16.00 -0.58 4.83
CA ILE A 162 -14.82 -0.98 5.60
C ILE A 162 -14.62 -2.48 5.41
N PHE A 163 -13.39 -2.92 5.20
CA PHE A 163 -13.08 -4.35 5.10
C PHE A 163 -11.80 -4.70 5.85
N THR A 164 -11.72 -5.94 6.32
CA THR A 164 -10.52 -6.50 6.93
C THR A 164 -9.93 -7.57 6.02
N MET A 165 -8.61 -7.72 6.04
CA MET A 165 -7.92 -8.77 5.28
C MET A 165 -7.43 -9.89 6.19
N LEU A 166 -7.40 -11.11 5.65
CA LEU A 166 -6.89 -12.28 6.32
C LEU A 166 -5.36 -12.17 6.50
N ASP A 167 -4.89 -12.53 7.69
CA ASP A 167 -3.46 -12.67 7.97
C ASP A 167 -2.79 -13.67 7.01
N GLY A 168 -1.59 -13.35 6.55
CA GLY A 168 -0.82 -14.18 5.62
C GLY A 168 -1.12 -13.95 4.14
N THR A 169 -2.08 -13.06 3.81
CA THR A 169 -2.32 -12.62 2.43
C THR A 169 -1.28 -11.56 2.02
N ASP A 170 -0.92 -11.51 0.74
CA ASP A 170 -0.21 -10.36 0.16
C ASP A 170 -1.16 -9.15 0.13
N LYS A 171 -1.04 -8.29 1.14
CA LYS A 171 -1.94 -7.17 1.37
C LYS A 171 -1.83 -6.10 0.29
N GLU A 172 -0.62 -5.90 -0.24
CA GLU A 172 -0.38 -4.92 -1.30
C GLU A 172 -1.06 -5.38 -2.59
N ALA A 173 -0.84 -6.64 -2.99
CA ALA A 173 -1.47 -7.23 -4.16
C ALA A 173 -3.00 -7.26 -4.03
N LEU A 174 -3.52 -7.64 -2.85
CA LEU A 174 -4.95 -7.67 -2.59
C LEU A 174 -5.58 -6.28 -2.65
N ALA A 175 -4.97 -5.28 -2.01
CA ALA A 175 -5.45 -3.89 -2.07
C ALA A 175 -5.46 -3.36 -3.51
N LYS A 176 -4.48 -3.74 -4.34
CA LYS A 176 -4.43 -3.38 -5.76
C LYS A 176 -5.54 -4.05 -6.57
N ASP A 177 -5.80 -5.33 -6.33
CA ASP A 177 -6.90 -6.07 -6.96
C ASP A 177 -8.27 -5.47 -6.57
N ILE A 178 -8.46 -5.17 -5.29
CA ILE A 178 -9.67 -4.51 -4.78
C ILE A 178 -9.89 -3.16 -5.45
N ARG A 179 -8.87 -2.29 -5.48
CA ARG A 179 -8.96 -0.98 -6.15
C ARG A 179 -9.40 -1.14 -7.59
N LYS A 180 -8.74 -2.04 -8.33
CA LYS A 180 -9.06 -2.30 -9.75
C LYS A 180 -10.48 -2.82 -9.95
N LYS A 181 -10.95 -3.74 -9.11
CA LYS A 181 -12.32 -4.28 -9.16
C LYS A 181 -13.37 -3.20 -8.93
N VAL A 182 -13.15 -2.35 -7.92
CA VAL A 182 -14.07 -1.27 -7.55
C VAL A 182 -14.08 -0.18 -8.61
N GLU A 183 -12.92 0.23 -9.13
CA GLU A 183 -12.82 1.20 -10.24
C GLU A 183 -13.49 0.66 -11.52
N ALA A 184 -13.42 -0.66 -11.77
CA ALA A 184 -14.06 -1.28 -12.93
C ALA A 184 -15.60 -1.23 -12.89
N LEU A 185 -16.21 -0.95 -11.73
CA LEU A 185 -17.66 -0.73 -11.63
C LEU A 185 -18.11 0.55 -12.34
N ASN A 186 -17.20 1.49 -12.62
CA ASN A 186 -17.49 2.78 -13.30
C ASN A 186 -18.66 3.55 -12.69
N LEU A 187 -18.68 3.61 -11.35
CA LEU A 187 -19.71 4.31 -10.59
C LEU A 187 -19.61 5.84 -10.80
N PRO A 188 -20.73 6.57 -10.83
CA PRO A 188 -20.74 8.02 -11.01
C PRO A 188 -20.24 8.79 -9.78
N GLU A 189 -20.23 8.17 -8.60
CA GLU A 189 -19.81 8.77 -7.35
C GLU A 189 -18.29 8.87 -7.22
N LYS A 190 -17.83 9.80 -6.38
CA LYS A 190 -16.40 9.91 -6.08
C LYS A 190 -16.02 8.85 -5.06
N LEU A 191 -15.03 8.04 -5.41
CA LEU A 191 -14.51 6.99 -4.55
C LEU A 191 -13.14 7.40 -3.99
N TYR A 192 -12.98 7.29 -2.68
CA TYR A 192 -11.72 7.48 -1.99
C TYR A 192 -11.32 6.16 -1.33
N PHE A 193 -10.04 5.80 -1.48
CA PHE A 193 -9.50 4.59 -0.89
C PHE A 193 -8.62 4.97 0.31
N GLY A 194 -8.85 4.32 1.44
CA GLY A 194 -8.15 4.60 2.68
C GLY A 194 -7.79 3.33 3.45
N GLY A 195 -7.13 3.53 4.58
CA GLY A 195 -6.56 2.45 5.38
C GLY A 195 -5.13 2.12 4.95
N LEU A 196 -4.33 1.66 5.91
CA LEU A 196 -2.92 1.31 5.72
C LEU A 196 -2.65 0.51 4.43
N PRO A 197 -3.33 -0.62 4.17
CA PRO A 197 -3.05 -1.45 2.99
C PRO A 197 -3.35 -0.76 1.65
N MET A 198 -4.34 0.14 1.60
CA MET A 198 -4.64 0.89 0.38
C MET A 198 -3.61 1.99 0.11
N MET A 199 -2.99 2.54 1.16
CA MET A 199 -1.92 3.54 1.06
C MET A 199 -0.56 2.91 0.73
N MET A 200 -0.30 1.67 1.17
CA MET A 200 0.97 0.99 0.90
C MET A 200 1.27 0.87 -0.59
N ASN A 201 0.26 0.63 -1.43
CA ASN A 201 0.42 0.60 -2.89
C ASN A 201 0.93 1.95 -3.44
N GLU A 202 0.37 3.07 -2.98
CA GLU A 202 0.79 4.41 -3.43
C GLU A 202 2.23 4.70 -2.98
N ILE A 203 2.59 4.28 -1.75
CA ILE A 203 3.96 4.38 -1.24
C ILE A 203 4.93 3.54 -2.10
N SER A 204 4.58 2.29 -2.41
CA SER A 204 5.40 1.40 -3.25
C SER A 204 5.62 2.00 -4.65
N ASP A 205 4.55 2.51 -5.28
CA ASP A 205 4.64 3.14 -6.60
C ASP A 205 5.50 4.43 -6.58
N LEU A 206 5.42 5.22 -5.50
CA LEU A 206 6.28 6.39 -5.30
C LEU A 206 7.76 5.99 -5.17
N ILE A 207 8.08 4.96 -4.39
CA ILE A 207 9.45 4.44 -4.26
C ILE A 207 10.01 4.04 -5.63
N LEU A 208 9.23 3.29 -6.41
CA LEU A 208 9.64 2.86 -7.76
C LEU A 208 9.84 4.03 -8.71
N SER A 209 8.94 5.01 -8.68
CA SER A 209 9.05 6.23 -9.49
C SER A 209 10.31 7.02 -9.15
N ASP A 210 10.62 7.17 -7.86
CA ASP A 210 11.83 7.84 -7.39
C ASP A 210 13.09 7.12 -7.87
N ILE A 211 13.15 5.79 -7.78
CA ILE A 211 14.30 5.02 -8.29
C ILE A 211 14.51 5.27 -9.79
N ILE A 212 13.43 5.31 -10.58
CA ILE A 212 13.51 5.45 -12.04
C ILE A 212 13.90 6.88 -12.45
N TRP A 213 13.46 7.90 -11.72
CA TRP A 213 13.69 9.30 -12.10
C TRP A 213 14.88 9.94 -11.38
N LEU A 214 15.04 9.70 -10.07
CA LEU A 214 16.07 10.33 -9.25
C LEU A 214 17.46 9.79 -9.56
N ILE A 215 17.62 8.45 -9.69
CA ILE A 215 18.94 7.86 -9.91
C ILE A 215 19.58 8.37 -11.21
N PRO A 216 18.91 8.35 -12.39
CA PRO A 216 19.51 8.91 -13.60
C PRO A 216 19.78 10.40 -13.49
N ALA A 217 18.90 11.17 -12.84
CA ALA A 217 19.09 12.61 -12.64
C ALA A 217 20.35 12.90 -11.81
N VAL A 218 20.58 12.16 -10.73
CA VAL A 218 21.79 12.27 -9.89
C VAL A 218 23.03 11.87 -10.67
N PHE A 219 22.99 10.77 -11.42
CA PHE A 219 24.11 10.34 -12.26
C PHE A 219 24.44 11.37 -13.34
N LEU A 220 23.44 12.01 -13.95
CA LEU A 220 23.62 13.09 -14.92
C LEU A 220 24.21 14.33 -14.27
N LEU A 221 23.74 14.71 -13.09
CA LEU A 221 24.27 15.85 -12.33
C LEU A 221 25.74 15.62 -11.95
N ILE A 222 26.07 14.44 -11.43
CA ILE A 222 27.45 14.05 -11.11
C ILE A 222 28.29 14.06 -12.40
N ALA A 223 27.79 13.50 -13.50
CA ALA A 223 28.48 13.53 -14.78
C ALA A 223 28.79 14.94 -15.24
N PHE A 224 27.83 15.86 -15.10
CA PHE A 224 27.98 17.26 -15.44
C PHE A 224 29.04 17.95 -14.58
N ILE A 225 29.00 17.77 -13.26
CA ILE A 225 29.99 18.34 -12.34
C ILE A 225 31.39 17.80 -12.62
N LEU A 226 31.53 16.48 -12.81
CA LEU A 226 32.81 15.85 -13.14
C LEU A 226 33.33 16.32 -14.49
N PHE A 227 32.44 16.54 -15.47
CA PHE A 227 32.83 17.04 -16.78
C PHE A 227 33.36 18.48 -16.69
N LEU A 228 32.72 19.34 -15.90
CA LEU A 228 33.23 20.70 -15.65
C LEU A 228 34.58 20.70 -14.94
N SER A 229 34.78 19.78 -14.00
CA SER A 229 36.03 19.66 -13.23
C SER A 229 37.20 19.13 -14.07
N PHE A 230 37.02 18.01 -14.77
CA PHE A 230 38.10 17.32 -15.47
C PHE A 230 38.18 17.62 -16.97
N LYS A 231 37.12 18.16 -17.58
CA LYS A 231 36.99 18.48 -19.02
C LYS A 231 37.38 17.35 -19.97
N THR A 232 37.33 16.10 -19.49
CA THR A 232 37.76 14.92 -20.25
C THR A 232 36.79 13.77 -19.99
N ALA A 233 36.40 13.05 -21.05
CA ALA A 233 35.46 11.93 -20.94
C ALA A 233 35.94 10.84 -19.97
N ARG A 234 37.26 10.58 -19.92
CA ARG A 234 37.85 9.62 -18.98
C ARG A 234 37.72 10.06 -17.53
N GLY A 235 37.84 11.36 -17.24
CA GLY A 235 37.65 11.94 -15.91
C GLY A 235 36.21 11.89 -15.41
N VAL A 236 35.25 11.63 -16.30
CA VAL A 236 33.82 11.47 -15.96
C VAL A 236 33.46 10.00 -15.83
N ILE A 237 33.78 9.21 -16.87
CA ILE A 237 33.34 7.81 -16.97
C ILE A 237 33.95 6.94 -15.87
N LEU A 238 35.24 7.12 -15.54
CA LEU A 238 35.90 6.27 -14.55
C LEU A 238 35.29 6.42 -13.14
N PRO A 239 35.11 7.65 -12.58
CA PRO A 239 34.41 7.83 -11.31
C PRO A 239 32.96 7.33 -11.32
N LEU A 240 32.23 7.58 -12.41
CA LEU A 240 30.83 7.13 -12.56
C LEU A 240 30.71 5.62 -12.58
N LEU A 241 31.59 4.92 -13.29
CA LEU A 241 31.64 3.46 -13.27
C LEU A 241 31.96 2.93 -11.88
N THR A 242 32.91 3.54 -11.17
CA THR A 242 33.23 3.11 -9.81
C THR A 242 32.06 3.32 -8.84
N ALA A 243 31.32 4.42 -8.98
CA ALA A 243 30.12 4.69 -8.19
C ALA A 243 29.00 3.69 -8.51
N GLY A 244 28.74 3.41 -9.80
CA GLY A 244 27.74 2.43 -10.21
C GLY A 244 28.04 1.02 -9.71
N ILE A 245 29.31 0.58 -9.78
CA ILE A 245 29.74 -0.71 -9.24
C ILE A 245 29.50 -0.77 -7.73
N ALA A 246 29.85 0.30 -6.99
CA ALA A 246 29.62 0.34 -5.55
C ALA A 246 28.12 0.23 -5.20
N VAL A 247 27.24 0.93 -5.92
CA VAL A 247 25.78 0.84 -5.73
C VAL A 247 25.28 -0.58 -5.98
N ILE A 248 25.69 -1.21 -7.09
CA ILE A 248 25.30 -2.59 -7.42
C ILE A 248 25.74 -3.55 -6.31
N TRP A 249 26.96 -3.39 -5.77
CA TRP A 249 27.47 -4.25 -4.71
C TRP A 249 26.73 -4.03 -3.40
N THR A 250 26.44 -2.78 -3.03
CA THR A 250 25.69 -2.45 -1.80
C THR A 250 24.29 -3.06 -1.84
N ILE A 251 23.53 -2.83 -2.92
CA ILE A 251 22.18 -3.37 -3.06
C ILE A 251 22.23 -4.90 -3.20
N GLY A 252 23.16 -5.44 -4.00
CA GLY A 252 23.31 -6.89 -4.14
C GLY A 252 23.64 -7.59 -2.81
N LEU A 253 24.49 -6.98 -1.98
CA LEU A 253 24.80 -7.49 -0.65
C LEU A 253 23.58 -7.43 0.27
N MET A 254 22.84 -6.31 0.25
CA MET A 254 21.61 -6.11 1.01
C MET A 254 20.58 -7.21 0.73
N VAL A 255 20.39 -7.56 -0.55
CA VAL A 255 19.49 -8.65 -0.93
C VAL A 255 20.01 -10.02 -0.47
N LEU A 256 21.33 -10.27 -0.51
CA LEU A 256 21.90 -11.54 -0.02
C LEU A 256 21.75 -11.71 1.50
N THR A 257 21.80 -10.60 2.25
CA THR A 257 21.58 -10.62 3.69
C THR A 257 20.09 -10.62 4.06
N GLY A 258 19.19 -10.59 3.07
CA GLY A 258 17.74 -10.69 3.26
C GLY A 258 17.09 -9.39 3.72
N TYR A 259 17.77 -8.25 3.58
CA TYR A 259 17.17 -6.95 3.84
C TYR A 259 16.35 -6.48 2.64
N GLU A 260 15.22 -5.87 2.94
CA GLU A 260 14.25 -5.37 1.97
C GLU A 260 14.42 -3.85 1.81
N LEU A 261 14.14 -3.34 0.62
CA LEU A 261 14.24 -1.92 0.35
C LEU A 261 13.02 -1.21 0.93
N THR A 262 13.24 -0.37 1.93
CA THR A 262 12.21 0.42 2.60
C THR A 262 12.18 1.86 2.09
N MET A 263 11.08 2.58 2.38
CA MET A 263 10.96 4.02 2.11
C MET A 263 12.16 4.82 2.64
N ILE A 264 12.66 4.48 3.83
CA ILE A 264 13.79 5.18 4.46
C ILE A 264 15.08 4.87 3.71
N SER A 265 15.34 3.59 3.40
CA SER A 265 16.56 3.20 2.68
C SER A 265 16.62 3.74 1.24
N ASN A 266 15.47 4.01 0.61
CA ASN A 266 15.42 4.62 -0.73
C ASN A 266 15.93 6.07 -0.74
N GLN A 267 15.87 6.78 0.39
CA GLN A 267 16.26 8.19 0.50
C GLN A 267 17.73 8.39 0.93
N ILE A 268 18.44 7.31 1.30
CA ILE A 268 19.83 7.32 1.78
C ILE A 268 20.76 6.84 0.66
#